data_AF-A0A1V2TCT7-F1
#
_entry.id   AF-A0A1V2TCT7-F1
#
_cell.length_a   1.000
_cell.length_b   1.000
_cell.length_c   1.000
_cell.angle_alpha   90.00
_cell.angle_beta   90.00
_cell.angle_gamma   90.00
#
_symmetry.space_group_name_H-M   'P 1'
#
loop_
_entity.id
_entity.type
_entity.pdbx_description
1 polymer ?
#
loop_
_entity_poly.entity_id
_entity_poly.type
_entity_poly.pdbx_seq_one_letter_code
_entity_poly.pdbx_strand_id
1 'polypeptide(L)'
;MRIVLEVLDRRRPVTQLTAFAAPHVLAALRTLVTGDHAPGRSLGPAVLSRVRVITVDERTAEVCASYQRGPRHFALAARITRTRKTGWQLTALRVR
;
A
#
# COMPACT_ATOMS: atom_id res chain seq x y z
N MET A 1 0.43 5.89 -2.14
CA MET A 1 1.20 4.66 -2.43
C MET A 1 2.62 4.70 -1.85
N ARG A 2 3.37 5.81 -1.93
CA ARG A 2 4.70 5.95 -1.31
C ARG A 2 4.75 5.52 0.16
N ILE A 3 3.86 6.05 1.01
CA ILE A 3 3.83 5.74 2.44
C ILE A 3 3.61 4.25 2.74
N VAL A 4 2.83 3.54 1.92
CA VAL A 4 2.62 2.10 2.04
C VAL A 4 3.93 1.35 1.79
N LEU A 5 4.67 1.74 0.76
CA LEU A 5 5.98 1.16 0.45
C LEU A 5 7.00 1.44 1.56
N GLU A 6 7.02 2.65 2.11
CA GLU A 6 7.92 3.01 3.21
C GLU A 6 7.62 2.23 4.50
N VAL A 7 6.35 1.94 4.77
CA VAL A 7 5.93 1.08 5.88
C VAL A 7 6.37 -0.37 5.64
N LEU A 8 6.16 -0.90 4.42
CA LEU A 8 6.66 -2.23 4.05
C LEU A 8 8.20 -2.33 4.16
N ASP A 9 8.90 -1.23 3.91
CA ASP A 9 10.37 -1.12 4.04
C ASP A 9 10.84 -0.95 5.48
N ARG A 10 9.92 -0.87 6.45
CA ARG A 10 10.20 -0.55 7.87
C ARG A 10 10.86 0.81 8.07
N ARG A 11 10.71 1.73 7.10
CA ARG A 11 11.20 3.12 7.18
C ARG A 11 10.20 4.05 7.84
N ARG A 12 8.94 3.62 7.97
CA ARG A 12 7.87 4.32 8.69
C ARG A 12 7.07 3.34 9.54
N PRO A 13 6.57 3.77 10.71
CA PRO A 13 5.72 2.92 11.53
C PRO A 13 4.33 2.76 10.89
N VAL A 14 3.73 1.57 11.04
CA VAL A 14 2.39 1.25 10.50
C VAL A 14 1.32 2.22 11.01
N THR A 15 1.52 2.80 12.20
CA THR A 15 0.60 3.79 12.80
C THR A 15 0.40 5.05 11.96
N GLN A 16 1.34 5.40 11.07
CA GLN A 16 1.15 6.53 10.14
C GLN A 16 0.07 6.26 9.08
N LEU A 17 -0.33 5.00 8.89
CA LEU A 17 -1.41 4.65 7.97
C LEU A 17 -2.79 4.65 8.64
N THR A 18 -2.88 4.82 9.97
CA THR A 18 -4.16 4.72 10.70
C THR A 18 -5.21 5.72 10.20
N ALA A 19 -4.79 6.92 9.78
CA ALA A 19 -5.69 7.92 9.22
C ALA A 19 -6.23 7.55 7.82
N PHE A 20 -5.52 6.68 7.09
CA PHE A 20 -5.76 6.43 5.66
C PHE A 20 -6.09 4.98 5.31
N ALA A 21 -6.03 4.04 6.26
CA ALA A 21 -6.25 2.62 6.01
C ALA A 21 -7.27 2.04 6.97
N ALA A 22 -8.12 1.15 6.45
CA ALA A 22 -9.07 0.43 7.27
C ALA A 22 -8.34 -0.51 8.26
N PRO A 23 -8.93 -0.79 9.44
CA PRO A 23 -8.27 -1.58 10.49
C PRO A 23 -7.76 -2.95 10.03
N HIS A 24 -8.50 -3.65 9.15
CA HIS A 24 -8.07 -4.94 8.62
C HIS A 24 -6.88 -4.84 7.66
N VAL A 25 -6.77 -3.74 6.90
CA VAL A 25 -5.58 -3.48 6.07
C VAL A 25 -4.36 -3.18 6.93
N LEU A 26 -4.54 -2.44 8.03
CA LEU A 26 -3.46 -2.19 9.00
C LEU A 26 -2.98 -3.50 9.64
N ALA A 27 -3.90 -4.39 10.02
CA ALA A 27 -3.56 -5.70 10.56
C ALA A 27 -2.74 -6.53 9.56
N ALA A 28 -3.19 -6.60 8.29
CA ALA A 28 -2.47 -7.31 7.24
C ALA A 28 -1.07 -6.72 6.97
N LEU A 29 -0.95 -5.38 6.97
CA LEU A 29 0.35 -4.71 6.84
C LEU A 29 1.28 -5.02 8.01
N ARG A 30 0.78 -5.05 9.25
CA ARG A 30 1.57 -5.48 10.42
C ARG A 30 2.09 -6.89 10.23
N THR A 31 1.25 -7.83 9.79
CA THR A 31 1.68 -9.22 9.52
C THR A 31 2.78 -9.28 8.47
N LEU A 32 2.63 -8.56 7.34
CA LEU A 32 3.65 -8.51 6.28
C LEU A 32 4.97 -7.92 6.78
N VAL A 33 4.90 -6.84 7.58
CA VAL A 33 6.07 -6.16 8.12
C VAL A 33 6.79 -7.04 9.14
N THR A 34 6.07 -7.62 10.11
CA THR A 34 6.66 -8.45 11.16
C THR A 34 7.25 -9.75 10.61
N GLY A 35 6.57 -10.39 9.64
CA GLY A 35 7.04 -11.63 9.01
C GLY A 35 8.11 -11.45 7.92
N ASP A 36 8.54 -10.21 7.64
CA ASP A 36 9.46 -9.90 6.54
C ASP A 36 8.99 -10.41 5.16
N HIS A 37 7.68 -10.33 4.92
CA HIS A 37 7.03 -10.83 3.70
C HIS A 37 6.84 -9.74 2.63
N ALA A 38 7.53 -8.61 2.76
CA ALA A 38 7.51 -7.55 1.76
C ALA A 38 8.29 -7.98 0.51
N PRO A 39 7.67 -8.01 -0.69
CA PRO A 39 8.33 -8.51 -1.90
C PRO A 39 9.63 -7.78 -2.19
N GLY A 40 10.71 -8.55 -2.31
CA GLY A 40 12.03 -8.05 -2.68
C GLY A 40 12.66 -7.06 -1.71
N ARG A 41 12.23 -6.99 -0.43
CA ARG A 41 12.77 -6.01 0.55
C ARG A 41 14.30 -6.07 0.68
N SER A 42 14.91 -7.24 0.53
CA SER A 42 16.37 -7.44 0.52
C SER A 42 17.09 -6.79 -0.67
N LEU A 43 16.36 -6.42 -1.74
CA LEU A 43 16.90 -5.77 -2.95
C LEU A 43 17.02 -4.25 -2.80
N GLY A 44 16.74 -3.70 -1.62
CA GLY A 44 16.80 -2.28 -1.32
C GLY A 44 15.44 -1.58 -1.28
N PRO A 45 15.44 -0.25 -1.12
CA PRO A 45 14.23 0.53 -0.91
C PRO A 45 13.34 0.52 -2.15
N ALA A 46 12.03 0.58 -1.93
CA ALA A 46 11.06 0.67 -3.02
C ALA A 46 11.02 2.07 -3.64
N VAL A 47 11.24 2.13 -4.95
CA VAL A 47 11.09 3.34 -5.76
C VAL A 47 9.78 3.24 -6.54
N LEU A 48 8.79 4.02 -6.14
CA LEU A 48 7.50 4.10 -6.82
C LEU A 48 7.70 4.66 -8.25
N SER A 49 7.26 3.93 -9.27
CA SER A 49 7.48 4.30 -10.68
C SER A 49 6.21 4.76 -11.40
N ARG A 50 5.07 4.10 -11.17
CA ARG A 50 3.80 4.47 -11.80
C ARG A 50 2.65 4.21 -10.84
N VAL A 51 1.64 5.08 -10.88
CA VAL A 51 0.36 4.90 -10.19
C VAL A 51 -0.75 5.17 -11.20
N ARG A 52 -1.70 4.26 -11.30
CA ARG A 52 -2.96 4.46 -12.02
C ARG A 52 -4.09 4.33 -11.02
N VAL A 53 -5.03 5.25 -11.08
CA VAL A 53 -6.27 5.22 -10.29
C VAL A 53 -7.42 5.03 -11.26
N ILE A 54 -8.30 4.09 -10.96
CA ILE A 54 -9.45 3.70 -11.78
C ILE A 54 -10.69 3.89 -10.91
N THR A 55 -11.53 4.86 -11.26
CA THR A 55 -12.80 5.09 -10.56
C THR A 55 -13.76 3.95 -10.88
N VAL A 56 -14.30 3.30 -9.85
CA VAL A 56 -15.33 2.25 -9.98
C VAL A 56 -16.71 2.89 -9.83
N ASP A 57 -16.87 3.73 -8.81
CA ASP A 57 -18.08 4.49 -8.53
C ASP A 57 -17.73 5.77 -7.74
N GLU A 58 -18.73 6.57 -7.34
CA GLU A 58 -18.55 7.84 -6.62
C GLU A 58 -17.79 7.72 -5.28
N ARG A 59 -17.74 6.52 -4.71
CA ARG A 59 -17.15 6.22 -3.40
C ARG A 59 -16.06 5.16 -3.48
N THR A 60 -15.73 4.62 -4.64
CA THR A 60 -14.77 3.52 -4.78
C THR A 60 -13.82 3.77 -5.94
N ALA A 61 -12.52 3.58 -5.69
CA ALA A 61 -11.52 3.56 -6.74
C ALA A 61 -10.51 2.43 -6.50
N GLU A 62 -10.03 1.86 -7.60
CA GLU A 62 -8.93 0.91 -7.60
C GLU A 62 -7.62 1.62 -7.95
N VAL A 63 -6.55 1.17 -7.34
CA VAL A 63 -5.21 1.73 -7.52
C VAL A 63 -4.29 0.60 -7.95
N CYS A 64 -3.70 0.74 -9.14
CA CYS A 64 -2.65 -0.14 -9.62
C CYS A 64 -1.35 0.66 -9.63
N ALA A 65 -0.30 0.17 -8.97
CA ALA A 65 0.99 0.83 -8.97
C ALA A 65 2.14 -0.15 -9.21
N SER A 66 3.17 0.33 -9.88
CA SER A 66 4.44 -0.38 -10.05
C SER A 66 5.52 0.32 -9.24
N TYR A 67 6.47 -0.47 -8.75
CA TYR A 67 7.65 0.02 -8.06
C TYR A 67 8.86 -0.84 -8.39
N GLN A 68 10.05 -0.29 -8.20
CA GLN A 68 11.31 -0.98 -8.41
C GLN A 68 12.02 -1.19 -7.08
N ARG A 69 12.76 -2.29 -6.97
CA ARG A 69 13.77 -2.51 -5.93
C ARG A 69 15.00 -3.08 -6.59
N GLY A 70 16.10 -2.33 -6.56
CA GLY A 70 17.28 -2.65 -7.34
C GLY A 70 16.91 -2.91 -8.82
N PRO A 71 17.31 -4.04 -9.42
CA PRO A 71 17.03 -4.35 -10.82
C PRO A 71 15.63 -4.94 -11.08
N ARG A 72 14.82 -5.17 -10.04
CA ARG A 72 13.52 -5.86 -10.18
C ARG A 72 12.33 -4.92 -10.14
N HIS A 73 11.34 -5.24 -10.96
CA HIS A 73 10.05 -4.57 -11.03
C HIS A 73 8.99 -5.37 -10.26
N PHE A 74 8.17 -4.66 -9.50
CA PHE A 74 7.09 -5.21 -8.68
C PHE A 74 5.82 -4.41 -8.91
N ALA A 75 4.70 -4.98 -8.45
CA ALA A 75 3.40 -4.35 -8.55
C ALA A 75 2.64 -4.43 -7.23
N LEU A 76 1.76 -3.45 -7.02
CA LEU A 76 0.77 -3.49 -5.97
C LEU A 76 -0.59 -3.09 -6.54
N ALA A 77 -1.62 -3.72 -6.02
CA ALA A 77 -3.01 -3.38 -6.28
C ALA A 77 -3.66 -2.98 -4.97
N ALA A 78 -4.54 -1.99 -5.00
CA ALA A 78 -5.22 -1.48 -3.84
C ALA A 78 -6.64 -1.06 -4.20
N ARG A 79 -7.52 -1.07 -3.20
CA ARG A 79 -8.84 -0.45 -3.29
C ARG A 79 -8.92 0.64 -2.24
N ILE A 80 -9.44 1.79 -2.64
CA ILE A 80 -9.81 2.87 -1.74
C ILE A 80 -11.32 3.07 -1.78
N THR A 81 -11.91 3.31 -0.61
CA THR A 81 -13.33 3.58 -0.44
C THR A 81 -13.52 4.86 0.36
N ARG A 82 -14.44 5.71 -0.05
CA ARG A 82 -14.77 6.97 0.62
C ARG A 82 -15.80 6.72 1.71
N THR A 83 -15.45 7.01 2.95
CA THR A 83 -16.37 7.03 4.07
C THR A 83 -16.78 8.46 4.42
N ARG A 84 -17.92 8.61 5.09
CA ARG A 84 -18.41 9.92 5.54
C ARG A 84 -17.55 10.52 6.67
N LYS A 85 -16.89 9.69 7.48
CA LYS A 85 -16.14 10.15 8.67
C LYS A 85 -14.70 10.53 8.35
N THR A 86 -14.02 9.77 7.51
CA THR A 86 -12.56 9.86 7.31
C THR A 86 -12.16 10.14 5.87
N GLY A 87 -13.13 10.29 4.95
CA GLY A 87 -12.84 10.47 3.54
C GLY A 87 -12.36 9.16 2.90
N TRP A 88 -11.40 9.25 1.97
CA TRP A 88 -10.86 8.08 1.28
C TRP A 88 -9.99 7.23 2.21
N GLN A 89 -10.30 5.95 2.30
CA GLN A 89 -9.54 4.97 3.06
C GLN A 89 -9.13 3.79 2.19
N LEU A 90 -7.91 3.30 2.37
CA LEU A 90 -7.40 2.06 1.82
C LEU A 90 -8.13 0.88 2.47
N THR A 91 -8.96 0.20 1.68
CA THR A 91 -9.82 -0.92 2.11
C THR A 91 -9.36 -2.28 1.61
N ALA A 92 -8.48 -2.32 0.61
CA ALA A 92 -7.77 -3.53 0.23
C ALA A 92 -6.36 -3.21 -0.26
N LEU A 93 -5.43 -4.13 -0.03
CA LEU A 93 -4.05 -4.03 -0.51
C LEU A 93 -3.54 -5.42 -0.88
N ARG A 94 -2.94 -5.53 -2.06
CA ARG A 94 -2.19 -6.69 -2.52
C ARG A 94 -0.82 -6.24 -3.00
N VAL A 95 0.22 -6.91 -2.52
CA VAL A 95 1.58 -6.77 -3.02
C VAL A 95 2.00 -8.09 -3.65
N ARG A 96 2.74 -8.01 -4.76
CA ARG A 96 3.35 -9.14 -5.47
C ARG A 96 4.78 -8.79 -5.82
#